data_AF-A0A964VG06-F1
#
_entry.id   AF-A0A964VG06-F1
#
_cell.length_a   1.000
_cell.length_b   1.000
_cell.length_c   1.000
_cell.angle_alpha   90.00
_cell.angle_beta   90.00
_cell.angle_gamma   90.00
#
_symmetry.space_group_name_H-M   'P 1'
#
loop_
_entity.id
_entity.type
_entity.pdbx_description
1 polymer ?
#
loop_
_entity_poly.entity_id
_entity_poly.type
_entity_poly.pdbx_seq_one_letter_code
_entity_poly.pdbx_strand_id
1 'polypeptide(L)'
;MNGCLVLVALLWAAPGIAQTKAKAENVPEILFESVPNFLKMPADVYLGESMGVATNSKGHVFVYHRRDDTRLFEFDPTGTFVKEWGLGIYGFEFAHKVRVDKYDNVWVVDEGTNMVIKFNPEGRVLMVLGRRPEAVEGAVETPEGDPPPAQRYLFARPTDVGWDAQDNIFVPDGYINHRVVKYDKNGRYIR
;
A
#
# COMPACT_ATOMS: atom_id res chain seq x y z
N MET A 1 17.68 -59.70 -50.45
CA MET A 1 16.28 -59.56 -50.02
C MET A 1 16.22 -59.79 -48.52
N ASN A 2 15.44 -58.95 -47.83
CA ASN A 2 15.12 -58.95 -46.39
C ASN A 2 16.10 -58.14 -45.50
N GLY A 3 15.81 -56.85 -45.38
CA GLY A 3 16.27 -56.00 -44.27
C GLY A 3 15.06 -55.61 -43.43
N CYS A 4 15.03 -56.11 -42.20
CA CYS A 4 13.95 -56.07 -41.23
C CYS A 4 13.69 -54.63 -40.71
N LEU A 5 12.43 -54.18 -40.74
CA LEU A 5 11.96 -52.97 -40.06
C LEU A 5 11.73 -53.30 -38.58
N VAL A 6 12.49 -52.68 -37.68
CA VAL A 6 12.19 -52.65 -36.24
C VAL A 6 11.83 -51.23 -35.87
N LEU A 7 10.56 -51.02 -35.54
CA LEU A 7 10.06 -49.81 -34.88
C LEU A 7 10.68 -49.72 -33.48
N VAL A 8 11.34 -48.60 -33.17
CA VAL A 8 11.67 -48.22 -31.79
C VAL A 8 10.66 -47.16 -31.37
N ALA A 9 9.66 -47.56 -30.58
CA ALA A 9 8.80 -46.64 -29.86
C ALA A 9 9.53 -46.19 -28.58
N LEU A 10 10.00 -44.93 -28.56
CA LEU A 10 10.56 -44.30 -27.37
C LEU A 10 9.42 -43.79 -26.48
N LEU A 11 9.22 -44.49 -25.35
CA LEU A 11 8.35 -44.09 -24.25
C LEU A 11 8.82 -42.76 -23.63
N TRP A 12 8.04 -41.69 -23.82
CA TRP A 12 8.15 -40.47 -23.03
C TRP A 12 7.48 -40.70 -21.66
N ALA A 13 8.25 -41.12 -20.67
CA ALA A 13 7.81 -41.04 -19.27
C ALA A 13 8.08 -39.62 -18.76
N ALA A 14 7.07 -38.74 -18.85
CA ALA A 14 7.12 -37.47 -18.14
C ALA A 14 7.02 -37.75 -16.62
N PRO A 15 7.90 -37.19 -15.77
CA PRO A 15 7.75 -37.32 -14.32
C PRO A 15 6.51 -36.53 -13.88
N GLY A 16 5.42 -37.24 -13.65
CA GLY A 16 4.22 -36.74 -13.01
C GLY A 16 4.42 -36.55 -11.51
N ILE A 17 5.25 -35.59 -11.12
CA ILE A 17 5.18 -35.03 -9.76
C ILE A 17 4.21 -33.86 -9.85
N ALA A 18 2.93 -34.18 -9.72
CA ALA A 18 1.91 -33.17 -9.47
C ALA A 18 2.31 -32.42 -8.19
N GLN A 19 2.55 -31.11 -8.28
CA GLN A 19 2.59 -30.25 -7.12
C GLN A 19 1.18 -30.25 -6.50
N THR A 20 0.91 -31.15 -5.56
CA THR A 20 -0.24 -31.01 -4.68
C THR A 20 -0.03 -29.74 -3.87
N LYS A 21 -0.89 -28.73 -4.08
CA LYS A 21 -0.91 -27.52 -3.24
C LYS A 21 -0.93 -27.96 -1.78
N ALA A 22 0.08 -27.54 -1.01
CA ALA A 22 0.10 -27.79 0.42
C ALA A 22 -1.16 -27.16 1.04
N LYS A 23 -2.02 -27.99 1.60
CA LYS A 23 -3.17 -27.53 2.38
C LYS A 23 -2.67 -27.37 3.81
N ALA A 24 -2.74 -26.15 4.33
CA ALA A 24 -2.40 -25.93 5.73
C ALA A 24 -3.41 -26.69 6.60
N GLU A 25 -2.93 -27.64 7.38
CA GLU A 25 -3.74 -28.41 8.34
C GLU A 25 -3.74 -27.71 9.69
N ASN A 26 -4.85 -27.77 10.42
CA ASN A 26 -5.00 -27.19 11.77
C ASN A 26 -4.78 -25.67 11.85
N VAL A 27 -5.05 -24.92 10.78
CA VAL A 27 -5.05 -23.44 10.84
C VAL A 27 -6.26 -23.00 11.67
N PRO A 28 -6.06 -22.26 12.79
CA PRO A 28 -7.17 -21.71 13.55
C PRO A 28 -7.99 -20.77 12.67
N GLU A 29 -9.31 -20.95 12.64
CA GLU A 29 -10.19 -19.97 12.01
C GLU A 29 -10.25 -18.71 12.86
N ILE A 30 -9.96 -17.57 12.23
CA ILE A 30 -10.20 -16.26 12.84
C ILE A 30 -11.70 -16.02 12.76
N LEU A 31 -12.41 -16.14 13.88
CA LEU A 31 -13.83 -15.85 13.94
C LEU A 31 -14.09 -14.39 13.56
N PHE A 32 -15.06 -14.17 12.66
CA PHE A 32 -15.49 -12.84 12.26
C PHE A 32 -17.01 -12.80 12.13
N GLU A 33 -17.60 -11.64 12.41
CA GLU A 33 -18.98 -11.32 12.09
C GLU A 33 -18.98 -10.27 10.99
N SER A 34 -19.72 -10.52 9.91
CA SER A 34 -19.86 -9.55 8.83
C SER A 34 -20.90 -8.49 9.22
N VAL A 35 -20.49 -7.23 9.23
CA VAL A 35 -21.40 -6.09 9.42
C VAL A 35 -21.65 -5.43 8.06
N PRO A 36 -22.76 -5.76 7.37
CA PRO A 36 -23.04 -5.20 6.06
C PRO A 36 -23.31 -3.69 6.16
N ASN A 37 -22.87 -2.95 5.14
CA ASN A 37 -23.08 -1.50 5.02
C ASN A 37 -22.63 -0.69 6.25
N PHE A 38 -21.55 -1.12 6.90
CA PHE A 38 -21.02 -0.45 8.08
C PHE A 38 -20.69 1.03 7.81
N LEU A 39 -20.02 1.32 6.70
CA LEU A 39 -19.64 2.68 6.32
C LEU A 39 -20.82 3.41 5.63
N LYS A 40 -21.24 4.52 6.23
CA LYS A 40 -22.32 5.39 5.76
C LYS A 40 -21.71 6.59 5.05
N MET A 41 -21.72 6.56 3.71
CA MET A 41 -21.19 7.64 2.90
C MET A 41 -22.12 8.86 2.87
N PRO A 42 -21.58 10.08 2.71
CA PRO A 42 -22.37 11.24 2.32
C PRO A 42 -23.09 11.02 0.98
N ALA A 43 -24.15 11.79 0.73
CA ALA A 43 -24.80 11.80 -0.57
C ALA A 43 -23.79 12.10 -1.70
N ASP A 44 -23.95 11.44 -2.83
CA ASP A 44 -23.14 11.59 -4.04
C ASP A 44 -21.63 11.27 -3.90
N VAL A 45 -21.23 10.66 -2.79
CA VAL A 45 -19.87 10.14 -2.60
C VAL A 45 -19.93 8.62 -2.53
N TYR A 46 -19.13 7.95 -3.35
CA TYR A 46 -19.11 6.50 -3.45
C TYR A 46 -17.72 5.96 -3.18
N LEU A 47 -17.63 4.96 -2.30
CA LEU A 47 -16.40 4.18 -2.19
C LEU A 47 -16.22 3.33 -3.45
N GLY A 48 -14.98 3.19 -3.85
CA GLY A 48 -14.54 2.26 -4.90
C GLY A 48 -13.29 1.52 -4.44
N GLU A 49 -12.29 1.45 -5.32
CA GLU A 49 -10.98 0.91 -4.97
C GLU A 49 -10.42 1.62 -3.73
N SER A 50 -10.26 0.84 -2.65
CA SER A 50 -9.80 1.30 -1.35
C SER A 50 -8.57 0.49 -0.98
N MET A 51 -7.42 1.15 -0.93
CA MET A 51 -6.11 0.49 -0.82
C MET A 51 -5.62 0.36 0.62
N GLY A 52 -6.07 1.26 1.49
CA GLY A 52 -5.67 1.28 2.89
C GLY A 52 -6.87 1.45 3.82
N VAL A 53 -6.83 0.72 4.94
CA VAL A 53 -7.72 0.94 6.08
C VAL A 53 -6.89 0.99 7.37
N ALA A 54 -7.21 1.90 8.27
CA ALA A 54 -6.59 2.00 9.58
C ALA A 54 -7.61 2.45 10.63
N THR A 55 -7.30 2.23 11.90
CA THR A 55 -8.08 2.74 13.03
C THR A 55 -7.20 3.54 13.98
N ASN A 56 -7.79 4.55 14.63
CA ASN A 56 -7.12 5.29 15.71
C ASN A 56 -7.53 4.76 17.10
N SER A 57 -6.96 5.34 18.17
CA SER A 57 -7.23 4.95 19.56
C SER A 57 -8.70 5.11 19.99
N LYS A 58 -9.48 5.92 19.25
CA LYS A 58 -10.91 6.20 19.50
C LYS A 58 -11.83 5.28 18.69
N GLY A 59 -11.27 4.38 17.89
CA GLY A 59 -12.04 3.48 17.01
C GLY A 59 -12.56 4.13 15.74
N HIS A 60 -12.11 5.34 15.39
CA HIS A 60 -12.43 5.91 14.08
C HIS A 60 -11.74 5.09 12.99
N VAL A 61 -12.40 4.94 11.85
CA VAL A 61 -11.93 4.19 10.70
C VAL A 61 -11.50 5.16 9.61
N PHE A 62 -10.28 4.98 9.10
CA PHE A 62 -9.72 5.74 8.00
C PHE A 62 -9.68 4.86 6.77
N VAL A 63 -10.24 5.32 5.65
CA VAL A 63 -10.26 4.59 4.38
C VAL A 63 -9.57 5.44 3.32
N TYR A 64 -8.46 4.92 2.77
CA TYR A 64 -7.72 5.57 1.71
C TYR A 64 -8.09 4.98 0.36
N HIS A 65 -8.81 5.78 -0.41
CA HIS A 65 -9.52 5.43 -1.62
C HIS A 65 -8.86 6.09 -2.83
N ARG A 66 -8.94 5.43 -4.00
CA ARG A 66 -8.36 5.93 -5.26
C ARG A 66 -9.20 5.67 -6.51
N ARG A 67 -10.51 5.43 -6.38
CA ARG A 67 -11.36 5.28 -7.56
C ARG A 67 -11.81 6.66 -8.01
N ASP A 68 -11.45 7.00 -9.24
CA ASP A 68 -11.62 8.31 -9.88
C ASP A 68 -10.67 9.37 -9.30
N ASP A 69 -10.75 9.63 -7.98
CA ASP A 69 -9.85 10.54 -7.27
C ASP A 69 -9.23 9.88 -6.04
N THR A 70 -8.00 10.26 -5.68
CA THR A 70 -7.38 9.81 -4.43
C THR A 70 -7.88 10.63 -3.24
N ARG A 71 -8.55 9.97 -2.29
CA ARG A 71 -9.24 10.62 -1.16
C ARG A 71 -9.07 9.82 0.12
N LEU A 72 -8.95 10.52 1.25
CA LEU A 72 -8.86 9.92 2.58
C LEU A 72 -10.10 10.28 3.40
N PHE A 73 -10.91 9.26 3.71
CA PHE A 73 -12.14 9.42 4.48
C PHE A 73 -11.97 8.95 5.92
N GLU A 74 -12.57 9.67 6.85
CA GLU A 74 -12.67 9.29 8.26
C GLU A 74 -14.13 9.00 8.61
N PHE A 75 -14.35 7.91 9.32
CA PHE A 75 -15.63 7.49 9.88
C PHE A 75 -15.50 7.30 11.39
N ASP A 76 -16.58 7.56 12.12
CA ASP A 76 -16.66 7.27 13.54
C ASP A 76 -16.76 5.75 13.79
N PRO A 77 -16.72 5.28 15.06
CA PRO A 77 -16.82 3.85 15.37
C PRO A 77 -18.14 3.19 14.97
N THR A 78 -19.16 3.98 14.60
CA THR A 78 -20.45 3.50 14.10
C THR A 78 -20.51 3.49 12.57
N GLY A 79 -19.40 3.83 11.92
CA GLY A 79 -19.26 3.94 10.47
C GLY A 79 -19.89 5.19 9.87
N THR A 80 -20.25 6.19 10.67
CA THR A 80 -20.79 7.47 10.17
C THR A 80 -19.64 8.34 9.66
N PHE A 81 -19.77 8.90 8.46
CA PHE A 81 -18.76 9.80 7.89
C PHE A 81 -18.53 11.02 8.78
N VAL A 82 -17.27 11.33 9.06
CA VAL A 82 -16.84 12.46 9.88
C VAL A 82 -16.31 13.58 9.01
N LYS A 83 -15.25 13.31 8.24
CA LYS A 83 -14.62 14.30 7.36
C LYS A 83 -13.74 13.63 6.30
N GLU A 84 -13.40 14.42 5.30
CA GLU A 84 -12.36 14.11 4.33
C GLU A 84 -11.07 14.85 4.65
N TRP A 85 -9.96 14.18 4.45
CA TRP A 85 -8.61 14.68 4.72
C TRP A 85 -7.87 14.94 3.41
N GLY A 86 -7.14 16.04 3.36
CA GLY A 86 -6.20 16.29 2.27
C GLY A 86 -6.85 16.49 0.89
N LEU A 87 -8.13 16.87 0.82
CA LEU A 87 -8.79 17.15 -0.46
C LEU A 87 -8.00 18.20 -1.26
N GLY A 88 -7.60 17.84 -2.48
CA GLY A 88 -6.89 18.72 -3.40
C GLY A 88 -5.43 19.03 -3.02
N ILE A 89 -4.83 18.30 -2.06
CA ILE A 89 -3.42 18.50 -1.77
C ILE A 89 -2.54 17.85 -2.85
N TYR A 90 -1.38 18.47 -3.09
CA TYR A 90 -0.41 18.04 -4.10
C TYR A 90 0.06 16.57 -4.00
N GLY A 91 -0.07 15.96 -2.82
CA GLY A 91 0.43 14.62 -2.56
C GLY A 91 -0.57 13.48 -2.60
N PHE A 92 -1.76 13.71 -3.13
CA PHE A 92 -2.76 12.67 -3.34
C PHE A 92 -2.94 12.46 -4.85
N GLU A 93 -2.64 11.26 -5.31
CA GLU A 93 -2.71 10.92 -6.74
C GLU A 93 -3.01 9.43 -6.94
N PHE A 94 -2.32 8.56 -6.20
CA PHE A 94 -2.56 7.12 -6.27
C PHE A 94 -2.32 6.48 -4.90
N ALA A 95 -3.40 6.37 -4.13
CA ALA A 95 -3.36 5.82 -2.77
C ALA A 95 -2.70 4.44 -2.72
N HIS A 96 -1.91 4.19 -1.68
CA HIS A 96 -1.39 2.84 -1.39
C HIS A 96 -1.71 2.40 0.02
N LYS A 97 -1.38 3.22 1.02
CA LYS A 97 -1.56 2.86 2.43
C LYS A 97 -1.98 4.03 3.28
N VAL A 98 -2.80 3.75 4.30
CA VAL A 98 -2.98 4.62 5.47
C VAL A 98 -2.62 3.85 6.72
N ARG A 99 -1.98 4.52 7.68
CA ARG A 99 -1.70 4.04 9.03
C ARG A 99 -1.98 5.14 10.05
N VAL A 100 -2.23 4.74 11.29
CA VAL A 100 -2.32 5.67 12.42
C VAL A 100 -1.22 5.32 13.41
N ASP A 101 -0.45 6.32 13.84
CA ASP A 101 0.60 6.12 14.85
C ASP A 101 0.04 6.14 16.28
N LYS A 102 0.87 5.78 17.27
CA LYS A 102 0.47 5.72 18.69
C LYS A 102 0.03 7.07 19.30
N TYR A 103 0.18 8.16 18.56
CA TYR A 103 -0.23 9.51 18.95
C TYR A 103 -1.47 9.99 18.17
N ASP A 104 -2.17 9.06 17.50
CA ASP A 104 -3.31 9.30 16.62
C ASP A 104 -3.02 10.20 15.41
N ASN A 105 -1.74 10.35 15.02
CA ASN A 105 -1.44 10.99 13.74
C ASN A 105 -1.75 10.03 12.60
N VAL A 106 -2.35 10.56 11.54
CA VAL A 106 -2.71 9.79 10.35
C VAL A 106 -1.59 9.92 9.33
N TRP A 107 -1.06 8.80 8.87
CA TRP A 107 -0.01 8.74 7.88
C TRP A 107 -0.54 8.10 6.62
N VAL A 108 -0.31 8.75 5.48
CA VAL A 108 -0.64 8.19 4.17
C VAL A 108 0.63 7.98 3.37
N VAL A 109 0.61 6.92 2.57
CA VAL A 109 1.62 6.59 1.59
C VAL A 109 0.92 6.65 0.24
N ASP A 110 1.30 7.66 -0.52
CA ASP A 110 0.80 7.87 -1.88
C ASP A 110 1.88 7.41 -2.85
N GLU A 111 1.56 6.32 -3.55
CA GLU A 111 2.45 5.69 -4.52
C GLU A 111 2.65 6.60 -5.73
N GLY A 112 1.56 7.24 -6.18
CA GLY A 112 1.54 8.05 -7.40
C GLY A 112 2.35 9.33 -7.29
N THR A 113 2.52 9.87 -6.09
CA THR A 113 3.30 11.09 -5.86
C THR A 113 4.67 10.82 -5.25
N ASN A 114 5.03 9.57 -4.96
CA ASN A 114 6.26 9.23 -4.24
C ASN A 114 6.39 9.93 -2.89
N MET A 115 5.27 10.11 -2.17
CA MET A 115 5.24 10.84 -0.91
C MET A 115 4.61 10.04 0.23
N VAL A 116 5.13 10.28 1.43
CA VAL A 116 4.52 9.85 2.68
C VAL A 116 4.18 11.11 3.47
N ILE A 117 2.91 11.27 3.87
CA ILE A 117 2.42 12.49 4.52
C ILE A 117 1.87 12.12 5.89
N LYS A 118 2.33 12.86 6.91
CA LYS A 118 1.81 12.79 8.28
C LYS A 118 0.85 13.94 8.52
N PHE A 119 -0.34 13.64 9.02
CA PHE A 119 -1.29 14.62 9.53
C PHE A 119 -1.48 14.47 11.04
N ASN A 120 -1.67 15.58 11.73
CA ASN A 120 -2.14 15.57 13.12
C ASN A 120 -3.64 15.21 13.20
N PRO A 121 -4.19 14.87 14.38
CA PRO A 121 -5.62 14.54 14.52
C PRO A 121 -6.60 15.61 14.01
N GLU A 122 -6.18 16.88 13.93
CA GLU A 122 -7.01 17.97 13.43
C GLU A 122 -7.07 18.05 11.90
N GLY A 123 -6.18 17.39 11.15
CA GLY A 123 -6.13 17.52 9.68
C GLY A 123 -4.91 18.26 9.12
N ARG A 124 -3.99 18.72 9.98
CA ARG A 124 -2.84 19.54 9.57
C ARG A 124 -1.65 18.67 9.23
N VAL A 125 -1.01 18.96 8.10
CA VAL A 125 0.24 18.31 7.71
C VAL A 125 1.35 18.66 8.71
N LEU A 126 1.99 17.63 9.25
CA LEU A 126 3.12 17.74 10.18
C LEU A 126 4.45 17.37 9.52
N MET A 127 4.42 16.47 8.54
CA MET A 127 5.63 15.95 7.89
C MET A 127 5.29 15.48 6.48
N VAL A 128 6.23 15.69 5.57
CA VAL A 128 6.24 15.09 4.24
C VAL A 128 7.61 14.44 4.05
N LEU A 129 7.62 13.17 3.67
CA LEU A 129 8.81 12.44 3.24
C LEU A 129 8.67 12.11 1.76
N GLY A 130 9.78 12.13 1.03
CA GLY A 130 9.73 12.01 -0.42
C GLY A 130 9.38 13.33 -1.09
N ARG A 131 9.24 13.28 -2.42
CA ARG A 131 8.74 14.39 -3.23
C ARG A 131 8.20 13.85 -4.55
N ARG A 132 7.14 14.47 -5.05
CA ARG A 132 6.71 14.29 -6.43
C ARG A 132 7.64 15.08 -7.35
N PRO A 133 8.08 14.50 -8.49
CA PRO A 133 8.84 15.24 -9.49
C PRO A 133 8.08 16.46 -10.02
N GLU A 134 8.81 17.51 -10.37
CA GLU A 134 8.24 18.72 -10.95
C GLU A 134 7.64 18.42 -12.35
N ALA A 135 6.59 19.16 -12.71
CA ALA A 135 5.91 19.09 -14.01
C ALA A 135 5.22 17.73 -14.35
N VAL A 136 4.90 16.91 -13.36
CA VAL A 136 4.08 15.70 -13.56
C VAL A 136 2.63 15.98 -13.23
N GLU A 137 1.76 15.90 -14.25
CA GLU A 137 0.31 15.74 -14.08
C GLU A 137 0.01 14.24 -13.98
N GLY A 138 -0.78 13.80 -13.01
CA GLY A 138 -1.05 12.38 -12.81
C GLY A 138 -0.01 11.61 -11.99
N ALA A 139 -0.21 10.30 -11.85
CA ALA A 139 0.70 9.41 -11.13
C ALA A 139 2.08 9.33 -11.81
N VAL A 140 3.15 9.25 -11.00
CA VAL A 140 4.50 9.03 -11.48
C VAL A 140 4.62 7.66 -12.13
N GLU A 141 4.99 7.66 -13.40
CA GLU A 141 5.19 6.44 -14.18
C GLU A 141 6.38 5.63 -13.66
N THR A 142 6.25 4.31 -13.79
CA THR A 142 7.36 3.39 -13.55
C THR A 142 8.27 3.41 -14.78
N PRO A 143 9.57 3.76 -14.66
CA PRO A 143 10.48 3.71 -15.79
C PRO A 143 10.59 2.30 -16.37
N GLU A 144 10.72 2.20 -17.70
CA GLU A 144 11.08 0.94 -18.36
C GLU A 144 12.57 0.64 -18.18
N GLY A 145 12.90 -0.63 -17.88
CA GLY A 145 14.28 -1.09 -17.74
C GLY A 145 14.82 -1.03 -16.30
N ASP A 146 16.14 -1.07 -16.17
CA ASP A 146 16.79 -1.07 -14.85
C ASP A 146 16.58 0.29 -14.15
N PRO A 147 16.14 0.29 -12.88
CA PRO A 147 15.91 1.53 -12.17
C PRO A 147 17.22 2.28 -11.93
N PRO A 148 17.21 3.64 -11.98
CA PRO A 148 18.38 4.41 -11.59
C PRO A 148 18.73 4.14 -10.11
N PRO A 149 19.99 4.37 -9.69
CA PRO A 149 20.36 4.20 -8.29
C PRO A 149 19.47 5.04 -7.36
N ALA A 150 18.97 4.39 -6.31
CA ALA A 150 18.07 5.02 -5.36
C ALA A 150 18.76 6.21 -4.67
N GLN A 151 18.13 7.38 -4.68
CA GLN A 151 18.68 8.60 -4.11
C GLN A 151 18.20 8.83 -2.67
N ARG A 152 18.98 9.58 -1.89
CA ARG A 152 18.57 9.98 -0.55
C ARG A 152 17.32 10.86 -0.64
N TYR A 153 16.35 10.66 0.24
CA TYR A 153 15.08 11.40 0.32
C TYR A 153 14.12 11.25 -0.87
N LEU A 154 14.48 10.53 -1.94
CA LEU A 154 13.60 10.32 -3.09
C LEU A 154 13.06 8.90 -3.07
N PHE A 155 11.75 8.76 -2.91
CA PHE A 155 11.08 7.49 -3.12
C PHE A 155 10.79 7.28 -4.60
N ALA A 156 10.57 6.02 -4.95
CA ALA A 156 10.09 5.58 -6.23
C ALA A 156 9.04 4.49 -5.97
N ARG A 157 7.80 4.97 -5.83
CA ARG A 157 6.58 4.23 -5.53
C ARG A 157 6.66 3.50 -4.17
N PRO A 158 6.60 4.24 -3.04
CA PRO A 158 6.61 3.66 -1.71
C PRO A 158 5.30 2.92 -1.42
N THR A 159 5.33 1.94 -0.50
CA THR A 159 4.21 1.00 -0.29
C THR A 159 3.66 0.94 1.13
N ASP A 160 4.39 1.43 2.11
CA ASP A 160 3.94 1.43 3.50
C ASP A 160 4.79 2.40 4.34
N VAL A 161 4.42 2.56 5.59
CA VAL A 161 5.19 3.24 6.61
C VAL A 161 5.07 2.46 7.92
N GLY A 162 6.12 2.43 8.73
CA GLY A 162 6.11 1.80 10.05
C GLY A 162 7.09 2.47 11.00
N TRP A 163 7.02 2.12 12.29
CA TRP A 163 7.84 2.75 13.32
C TRP A 163 8.45 1.73 14.27
N ASP A 164 9.64 2.04 14.80
CA ASP A 164 10.21 1.33 15.95
C ASP A 164 9.82 2.00 17.28
N ALA A 165 10.25 1.41 18.40
CA ALA A 165 9.94 1.91 19.74
C ALA A 165 10.52 3.31 20.04
N GLN A 166 11.52 3.76 19.27
CA GLN A 166 12.12 5.10 19.38
C GLN A 166 11.48 6.11 18.40
N ASP A 167 10.38 5.72 17.76
CA ASP A 167 9.67 6.50 16.73
C ASP A 167 10.51 6.77 15.47
N ASN A 168 11.55 5.98 15.21
CA ASN A 168 12.19 6.02 13.90
C ASN A 168 11.20 5.48 12.85
N ILE A 169 11.21 6.09 11.67
CA ILE A 169 10.25 5.82 10.61
C ILE A 169 10.91 4.90 9.58
N PHE A 170 10.19 3.89 9.12
CA PHE A 170 10.61 2.95 8.10
C PHE A 170 9.63 3.02 6.93
N VAL A 171 10.15 3.25 5.72
CA VAL A 171 9.35 3.31 4.50
C VAL A 171 9.88 2.27 3.51
N PRO A 172 9.14 1.18 3.25
CA PRO A 172 9.42 0.33 2.10
C PRO A 172 9.20 1.11 0.79
N ASP A 173 10.28 1.23 0.05
CA ASP A 173 10.42 1.98 -1.21
C ASP A 173 10.72 0.95 -2.31
N GLY A 174 9.69 0.13 -2.58
CA GLY A 174 9.89 -1.25 -3.03
C GLY A 174 9.60 -1.53 -4.49
N TYR A 175 8.70 -0.77 -5.15
CA TYR A 175 8.33 -1.05 -6.54
C TYR A 175 9.48 -0.78 -7.51
N ILE A 176 10.35 0.20 -7.21
CA ILE A 176 11.44 0.63 -8.09
C ILE A 176 12.79 0.67 -7.36
N ASN A 177 12.85 1.22 -6.14
CA ASN A 177 14.14 1.39 -5.45
C ASN A 177 14.59 0.13 -4.67
N HIS A 178 13.73 -0.88 -4.54
CA HIS A 178 13.99 -2.16 -3.86
C HIS A 178 14.67 -2.02 -2.49
N ARG A 179 14.25 -1.05 -1.67
CA ARG A 179 14.86 -0.79 -0.36
C ARG A 179 13.82 -0.51 0.73
N VAL A 180 14.30 -0.49 1.98
CA VAL A 180 13.57 0.08 3.11
C VAL A 180 14.37 1.25 3.63
N VAL A 181 13.79 2.44 3.59
CA VAL A 181 14.44 3.66 4.07
C VAL A 181 14.13 3.86 5.54
N LYS A 182 15.15 4.15 6.35
CA LYS A 182 15.00 4.54 7.75
C LYS A 182 15.20 6.04 7.90
N TYR A 183 14.28 6.69 8.62
CA TYR A 183 14.39 8.07 9.09
C TYR A 183 14.36 8.10 10.62
N ASP A 184 14.92 9.14 11.24
CA ASP A 184 14.65 9.42 12.64
C ASP A 184 13.22 9.98 12.83
N LYS A 185 12.79 10.13 14.09
CA LYS A 185 11.45 10.65 14.43
C LYS A 185 11.11 12.04 13.89
N ASN A 186 12.12 12.80 13.45
CA ASN A 186 11.96 14.14 12.89
C ASN A 186 12.01 14.11 11.35
N GLY A 187 12.04 12.94 10.72
CA GLY A 187 12.09 12.79 9.27
C GLY A 187 13.48 12.99 8.66
N ARG A 188 14.56 12.93 9.46
CA ARG A 188 15.93 12.99 8.91
C ARG A 188 16.38 11.61 8.47
N TYR A 189 16.90 11.51 7.25
CA TYR A 189 17.33 10.23 6.66
C TYR A 189 18.48 9.63 7.47
N ILE A 190 18.40 8.31 7.70
CA ILE A 190 19.44 7.51 8.34
C ILE A 190 20.13 6.61 7.31
N ARG A 191 19.39 5.70 6.66
CA ARG A 191 19.91 4.77 5.65
C ARG A 191 18.82 4.19 4.77
#